data_AF-A0A0F9RHK3-F1
#
_entry.id   AF-A0A0F9RHK3-F1
#
_cell.length_a   1.000
_cell.length_b   1.000
_cell.length_c   1.000
_cell.angle_alpha   90.00
_cell.angle_beta   90.00
_cell.angle_gamma   90.00
#
_symmetry.space_group_name_H-M   'P 1'
#
loop_
_entity.id
_entity.type
_entity.pdbx_description
1 polymer ?
#
loop_
_entity_poly.entity_id
_entity_poly.type
_entity_poly.pdbx_seq_one_letter_code
_entity_poly.pdbx_strand_id
1 'polypeptide(L)'
;MKNSIYFVAVLMLSSLIGKAQQTPAPAQSEPIVIEGATAHLGNGEVIENALIIFEGGKISFVGPATTKIDRKGKQIKGKGKHVYPGIIAPSTSLGLLEIDAVRATDDQDELGEMIPHIRSLIAYNAESKVVETMRPNGVLLGQIAPKGGRISGTSSIVQFDAWNWEDAAVKEDDGIHLRWPNTFRQGRVWMGEERGYQPNDKYQENVSEVDLFMKNAKAYGDGKGEDVNPAFAAMQGCFEGSQKLYIYADGEKEIIDGITLAKKAGVKKVVLVGGYHAYKVTDFLKKNKVPVLVQFT
;
A
#
# COMPACT_ATOMS: atom_id res chain seq x y z
N MET A 1 26.33 50.21 -21.48
CA MET A 1 25.35 49.41 -22.26
C MET A 1 25.89 48.04 -22.67
N LYS A 2 27.12 47.90 -23.21
CA LYS A 2 27.69 46.58 -23.57
C LYS A 2 27.80 45.60 -22.37
N ASN A 3 28.21 46.06 -21.19
CA ASN A 3 28.39 45.19 -20.01
C ASN A 3 27.06 44.67 -19.42
N SER A 4 25.96 45.39 -19.62
CA SER A 4 24.63 44.99 -19.15
C SER A 4 24.03 43.87 -20.02
N ILE A 5 24.40 43.80 -21.31
CA ILE A 5 23.94 42.75 -22.23
C ILE A 5 24.59 41.41 -21.87
N TYR A 6 25.87 41.40 -21.51
CA TYR A 6 26.55 40.19 -21.04
C TYR A 6 25.96 39.67 -19.72
N PHE A 7 25.56 40.56 -18.81
CA PHE A 7 24.95 40.17 -17.53
C PHE A 7 23.56 39.52 -17.73
N VAL A 8 22.75 40.05 -18.65
CA VAL A 8 21.44 39.46 -19.01
C VAL A 8 21.59 38.13 -19.75
N ALA A 9 22.61 38.00 -20.61
CA ALA A 9 22.89 36.74 -21.30
C ALA A 9 23.36 35.63 -20.34
N VAL A 10 24.17 35.95 -19.32
CA VAL A 10 24.60 34.99 -18.29
C VAL A 10 23.43 34.58 -17.38
N LEU A 11 22.53 35.51 -17.02
CA LEU A 11 21.30 35.21 -16.28
C LEU A 11 20.34 34.32 -17.08
N MET A 12 20.15 34.56 -18.39
CA MET A 12 19.33 33.69 -19.25
C MET A 12 19.94 32.30 -19.49
N LEU A 13 21.28 32.17 -19.54
CA LEU A 13 21.92 30.86 -19.63
C LEU A 13 21.84 30.06 -18.32
N SER A 14 21.78 30.73 -17.16
CA SER A 14 21.66 30.06 -15.85
C SER A 14 20.28 29.46 -15.58
N SER A 15 19.23 29.89 -16.29
CA SER A 15 17.87 29.36 -16.16
C SER A 15 17.58 28.06 -16.92
N LEU A 16 18.54 27.51 -17.67
CA LEU A 16 18.32 26.33 -18.53
C LEU A 16 18.77 24.99 -17.92
N ILE A 17 19.24 24.96 -16.67
CA ILE A 17 19.71 23.73 -16.01
C ILE A 17 18.96 23.52 -14.68
N GLY A 18 17.64 23.50 -14.75
CA GLY A 18 16.78 23.09 -13.65
C GLY A 18 16.05 21.80 -13.99
N LYS A 19 16.73 20.65 -14.03
CA LYS A 19 16.04 19.35 -13.95
C LYS A 19 15.75 19.05 -12.48
N ALA A 20 14.81 19.79 -11.90
CA ALA A 20 14.37 19.60 -10.51
C ALA A 20 13.34 18.46 -10.38
N GLN A 21 12.69 18.06 -11.48
CA GLN A 21 11.73 16.95 -11.48
C GLN A 21 12.43 15.61 -11.64
N GLN A 22 12.11 14.62 -10.80
CA GLN A 22 12.36 13.22 -11.15
C GLN A 22 11.50 12.85 -12.35
N THR A 23 12.12 12.77 -13.52
CA THR A 23 11.52 12.10 -14.67
C THR A 23 11.72 10.59 -14.50
N PRO A 24 10.68 9.76 -14.67
CA PRO A 24 10.82 8.32 -14.69
C PRO A 24 11.95 7.86 -15.61
N ALA A 25 12.53 6.69 -15.31
CA ALA A 25 13.56 6.15 -16.17
C ALA A 25 13.00 5.96 -17.60
N PRO A 26 13.76 6.31 -18.65
CA PRO A 26 13.32 6.05 -20.01
C PRO A 26 13.17 4.55 -20.23
N ALA A 27 12.29 4.17 -21.16
CA ALA A 27 12.13 2.78 -21.57
C ALA A 27 13.49 2.15 -21.95
N GLN A 28 13.66 0.88 -21.58
CA GLN A 28 14.91 0.17 -21.83
C GLN A 28 15.18 0.05 -23.35
N SER A 29 16.33 0.55 -23.80
CA SER A 29 16.71 0.55 -25.22
C SER A 29 17.48 -0.70 -25.67
N GLU A 30 18.16 -1.38 -24.75
CA GLU A 30 18.93 -2.61 -25.00
C GLU A 30 18.92 -3.50 -23.74
N PRO A 31 19.15 -4.83 -23.86
CA PRO A 31 19.27 -5.70 -22.70
C PRO A 31 20.37 -5.24 -21.75
N ILE A 32 20.19 -5.47 -20.45
CA ILE A 32 21.19 -5.15 -19.43
C ILE A 32 21.64 -6.44 -18.76
N VAL A 33 22.96 -6.59 -18.63
CA VAL A 33 23.63 -7.73 -18.04
C VAL A 33 24.42 -7.27 -16.82
N ILE A 34 24.07 -7.75 -15.63
CA ILE A 34 24.85 -7.54 -14.40
C ILE A 34 25.59 -8.85 -14.10
N GLU A 35 26.92 -8.80 -14.07
CA GLU A 35 27.75 -9.99 -13.84
C GLU A 35 28.70 -9.79 -12.64
N GLY A 36 28.77 -10.80 -11.78
CA GLY A 36 29.67 -10.86 -10.62
C GLY A 36 29.11 -10.29 -9.33
N ALA A 37 27.83 -9.89 -9.29
CA ALA A 37 27.16 -9.48 -8.06
C ALA A 37 26.79 -10.67 -7.18
N THR A 38 26.55 -10.42 -5.90
CA THR A 38 25.82 -11.37 -5.04
C THR A 38 24.32 -11.09 -5.19
N ALA A 39 23.58 -12.02 -5.80
CA ALA A 39 22.15 -11.88 -6.02
C ALA A 39 21.36 -12.52 -4.88
N HIS A 40 20.51 -11.74 -4.24
CA HIS A 40 19.52 -12.22 -3.28
C HIS A 40 18.19 -12.38 -4.00
N LEU A 41 17.59 -13.58 -3.98
CA LEU A 41 16.39 -13.84 -4.80
C LEU A 41 15.07 -13.54 -4.06
N GLY A 42 15.13 -13.21 -2.78
CA GLY A 42 13.94 -12.91 -1.95
C GLY A 42 13.18 -14.15 -1.46
N ASN A 43 13.51 -15.34 -1.95
CA ASN A 43 12.99 -16.64 -1.49
C ASN A 43 13.90 -17.34 -0.46
N GLY A 44 14.95 -16.67 0.01
CA GLY A 44 15.98 -17.22 0.89
C GLY A 44 17.22 -17.75 0.17
N GLU A 45 17.19 -17.88 -1.16
CA GLU A 45 18.34 -18.26 -1.97
C GLU A 45 19.25 -17.07 -2.26
N VAL A 46 20.56 -17.32 -2.20
CA VAL A 46 21.61 -16.36 -2.52
C VAL A 46 22.55 -16.99 -3.55
N ILE A 47 22.79 -16.28 -4.65
CA ILE A 47 23.72 -16.68 -5.70
C ILE A 47 24.93 -15.78 -5.65
N GLU A 48 26.06 -16.32 -5.22
CA GLU A 48 27.35 -15.66 -5.33
C GLU A 48 27.84 -15.64 -6.78
N ASN A 49 28.52 -14.57 -7.18
CA ASN A 49 29.01 -14.39 -8.54
C ASN A 49 27.92 -14.66 -9.60
N ALA A 50 26.78 -13.98 -9.45
CA ALA A 50 25.61 -14.13 -10.28
C ALA A 50 25.76 -13.44 -11.64
N LEU A 51 25.05 -13.97 -12.62
CA LEU A 51 24.71 -13.37 -13.89
C LEU A 51 23.21 -13.06 -13.88
N ILE A 52 22.86 -11.78 -14.00
CA ILE A 52 21.49 -11.28 -14.05
C ILE A 52 21.31 -10.61 -15.40
N ILE A 53 20.28 -11.01 -16.14
CA ILE A 53 19.93 -10.44 -17.44
C ILE A 53 18.49 -9.97 -17.38
N PHE A 54 18.24 -8.76 -17.86
CA PHE A 54 16.90 -8.24 -18.00
C PHE A 54 16.73 -7.46 -19.30
N GLU A 55 15.56 -7.61 -19.91
CA GLU A 55 15.19 -7.07 -21.22
C GLU A 55 13.71 -6.66 -21.19
N GLY A 56 13.39 -5.52 -21.80
CA GLY A 56 12.04 -4.94 -21.77
C GLY A 56 11.52 -4.70 -20.35
N GLY A 57 12.39 -4.37 -19.40
CA GLY A 57 12.02 -4.17 -17.99
C GLY A 57 11.70 -5.45 -17.21
N LYS A 58 11.96 -6.63 -17.79
CA LYS A 58 11.71 -7.94 -17.15
C LYS A 58 12.98 -8.73 -17.01
N ILE A 59 13.12 -9.44 -15.89
CA ILE A 59 14.23 -10.38 -15.68
C ILE A 59 14.07 -11.55 -16.65
N SER A 60 15.04 -11.74 -17.53
CA SER A 60 15.08 -12.86 -18.47
C SER A 60 15.95 -14.01 -17.96
N PHE A 61 16.95 -13.72 -17.12
CA PHE A 61 17.78 -14.74 -16.48
C PHE A 61 18.36 -14.27 -15.14
N VAL A 62 18.44 -15.19 -14.18
CA VAL A 62 19.23 -15.06 -12.96
C VAL A 62 19.84 -16.41 -12.63
N GLY A 63 21.16 -16.46 -12.44
CA GLY A 63 21.86 -17.71 -12.15
C GLY A 63 23.37 -17.51 -11.97
N PRO A 64 24.14 -18.60 -11.80
CA PRO A 64 25.59 -18.51 -11.68
C PRO A 64 26.24 -17.93 -12.93
N ALA A 65 27.28 -17.10 -12.80
CA ALA A 65 28.00 -16.54 -13.95
C ALA A 65 28.72 -17.60 -14.81
N THR A 66 28.93 -18.81 -14.29
CA THR A 66 29.45 -19.95 -15.06
C THR A 66 28.48 -20.46 -16.12
N THR A 67 27.21 -20.03 -16.08
CA THR A 67 26.20 -20.45 -17.04
C THR A 67 26.54 -19.93 -18.44
N LYS A 68 26.47 -20.83 -19.44
CA LYS A 68 26.74 -20.54 -20.85
C LYS A 68 25.55 -19.84 -21.50
N ILE A 69 25.44 -18.54 -21.26
CA ILE A 69 24.44 -17.65 -21.86
C ILE A 69 25.18 -16.43 -22.46
N ASP A 70 24.75 -15.98 -23.63
CA ASP A 70 25.33 -14.80 -24.27
C ASP A 70 25.09 -13.53 -23.43
N ARG A 71 26.14 -12.73 -23.21
CA ARG A 71 26.05 -11.42 -22.55
C ARG A 71 25.77 -10.31 -23.56
N LYS A 72 24.55 -10.29 -24.11
CA LYS A 72 24.11 -9.28 -25.10
C LYS A 72 23.64 -8.00 -24.41
N GLY A 73 23.96 -6.85 -24.99
CA GLY A 73 23.56 -5.53 -24.50
C GLY A 73 24.55 -4.91 -23.50
N LYS A 74 24.06 -3.98 -22.68
CA LYS A 74 24.86 -3.18 -21.75
C LYS A 74 25.34 -4.02 -20.58
N GLN A 75 26.65 -4.12 -20.41
CA GLN A 75 27.28 -4.88 -19.32
C GLN A 75 27.60 -4.00 -18.11
N ILE A 76 27.24 -4.48 -16.92
CA ILE A 76 27.49 -3.85 -15.63
C ILE A 76 28.30 -4.84 -14.77
N LYS A 77 29.47 -4.38 -14.29
CA LYS A 77 30.31 -5.17 -13.38
C LYS A 77 29.77 -5.09 -11.96
N GLY A 78 29.27 -6.20 -11.43
CA GLY A 78 28.67 -6.32 -10.11
C GLY A 78 29.61 -6.75 -8.99
N LYS A 79 30.91 -6.97 -9.27
CA LYS A 79 31.88 -7.48 -8.28
C LYS A 79 31.88 -6.64 -7.00
N GLY A 80 31.70 -7.30 -5.86
CA GLY A 80 31.64 -6.65 -4.54
C GLY A 80 30.35 -5.87 -4.26
N LYS A 81 29.33 -6.01 -5.12
CA LYS A 81 27.99 -5.43 -4.93
C LYS A 81 26.97 -6.52 -4.66
N HIS A 82 25.87 -6.11 -4.04
CA HIS A 82 24.70 -6.95 -3.79
C HIS A 82 23.52 -6.43 -4.60
N VAL A 83 22.74 -7.36 -5.16
CA VAL A 83 21.50 -7.05 -5.87
C VAL A 83 20.35 -7.69 -5.10
N TYR A 84 19.32 -6.90 -4.83
CA TYR A 84 18.10 -7.30 -4.12
C TYR A 84 16.87 -6.99 -4.99
N PRO A 85 15.76 -7.72 -4.83
CA PRO A 85 14.47 -7.28 -5.34
C PRO A 85 14.08 -5.96 -4.68
N GLY A 86 13.28 -5.16 -5.37
CA GLY A 86 12.67 -3.98 -4.77
C GLY A 86 11.80 -4.35 -3.57
N ILE A 87 11.94 -3.61 -2.49
CA ILE A 87 11.08 -3.73 -1.31
C ILE A 87 9.69 -3.20 -1.68
N ILE A 88 8.65 -3.88 -1.18
CA ILE A 88 7.26 -3.50 -1.35
C ILE A 88 6.74 -3.01 0.00
N ALA A 89 6.16 -1.81 0.03
CA ALA A 89 5.53 -1.24 1.21
C ALA A 89 4.00 -1.44 1.17
N PRO A 90 3.45 -2.50 1.80
CA PRO A 90 2.01 -2.73 1.80
C PRO A 90 1.29 -1.77 2.75
N SER A 91 0.00 -1.51 2.50
CA SER A 91 -0.90 -0.80 3.41
C SER A 91 -0.34 0.51 4.00
N THR A 92 0.14 1.43 3.16
CA THR A 92 0.76 2.68 3.60
C THR A 92 0.11 3.91 2.97
N SER A 93 0.20 5.08 3.61
CA SER A 93 -0.32 6.34 3.06
C SER A 93 0.71 7.11 2.23
N LEU A 94 1.82 6.47 1.81
CA LEU A 94 2.86 7.11 1.00
C LEU A 94 2.27 7.78 -0.25
N GLY A 95 2.67 9.02 -0.50
CA GLY A 95 2.22 9.77 -1.67
C GLY A 95 0.81 10.34 -1.58
N LEU A 96 0.00 9.97 -0.59
CA LEU A 96 -1.27 10.66 -0.32
C LEU A 96 -0.93 11.95 0.44
N LEU A 97 -0.85 13.08 -0.28
CA LEU A 97 -0.55 14.40 0.31
C LEU A 97 -1.45 14.65 1.53
N GLU A 98 -0.84 14.82 2.71
CA GLU A 98 -1.43 15.53 3.86
C GLU A 98 -2.88 15.18 4.26
N ILE A 99 -3.39 13.98 3.95
CA ILE A 99 -4.58 13.45 4.62
C ILE A 99 -4.25 13.12 6.09
N ASP A 100 -2.97 13.04 6.46
CA ASP A 100 -2.53 13.05 7.86
C ASP A 100 -2.67 14.44 8.54
N ALA A 101 -2.93 15.53 7.79
CA ALA A 101 -3.05 16.89 8.35
C ALA A 101 -4.49 17.27 8.77
N VAL A 102 -5.50 16.54 8.29
CA VAL A 102 -6.70 16.38 9.11
C VAL A 102 -6.31 15.31 10.10
N ARG A 103 -5.87 15.74 11.29
CA ARG A 103 -6.03 14.87 12.45
C ARG A 103 -7.47 14.40 12.38
N ALA A 104 -7.70 13.16 11.97
CA ALA A 104 -8.77 12.39 12.56
C ALA A 104 -8.39 12.40 14.04
N THR A 105 -8.82 13.45 14.76
CA THR A 105 -8.91 13.38 16.21
C THR A 105 -9.59 12.06 16.51
N ASP A 106 -9.22 11.38 17.59
CA ASP A 106 -9.84 10.12 18.02
C ASP A 106 -11.39 10.18 17.84
N ASP A 107 -11.96 11.36 18.10
CA ASP A 107 -13.37 11.71 17.90
C ASP A 107 -13.92 11.55 16.45
N GLN A 108 -13.15 11.77 15.36
CA GLN A 108 -13.60 11.54 13.97
C GLN A 108 -13.48 10.07 13.54
N ASP A 109 -12.47 9.34 14.04
CA ASP A 109 -12.44 7.88 13.88
C ASP A 109 -13.55 7.19 14.70
N GLU A 110 -14.04 7.84 15.76
CA GLU A 110 -15.24 7.45 16.51
C GLU A 110 -16.57 7.72 15.78
N LEU A 111 -16.61 8.59 14.75
CA LEU A 111 -17.82 8.88 13.97
C LEU A 111 -18.16 7.82 12.92
N GLY A 112 -17.32 6.79 12.74
CA GLY A 112 -17.72 5.54 12.09
C GLY A 112 -17.98 5.63 10.58
N GLU A 113 -17.50 6.65 9.87
CA GLU A 113 -17.76 6.80 8.43
C GLU A 113 -17.31 5.56 7.63
N MET A 114 -18.18 5.08 6.75
CA MET A 114 -17.95 3.92 5.89
C MET A 114 -17.92 4.34 4.42
N ILE A 115 -16.72 4.60 3.91
CA ILE A 115 -16.48 5.24 2.61
C ILE A 115 -15.66 4.36 1.65
N PRO A 116 -16.06 3.09 1.38
CA PRO A 116 -15.29 2.20 0.51
C PRO A 116 -15.10 2.71 -0.93
N HIS A 117 -15.99 3.59 -1.39
CA HIS A 117 -15.99 4.18 -2.73
C HIS A 117 -14.88 5.23 -2.93
N ILE A 118 -14.23 5.68 -1.86
CA ILE A 118 -13.10 6.61 -1.95
C ILE A 118 -11.86 5.82 -2.38
N ARG A 119 -11.30 6.18 -3.54
CA ARG A 119 -10.12 5.53 -4.12
C ARG A 119 -8.89 6.37 -3.80
N SER A 120 -7.92 5.79 -3.09
CA SER A 120 -6.65 6.47 -2.79
C SER A 120 -5.82 6.79 -4.03
N LEU A 121 -5.98 6.00 -5.10
CA LEU A 121 -5.19 6.13 -6.32
C LEU A 121 -5.28 7.52 -6.95
N ILE A 122 -6.48 8.09 -7.02
CA ILE A 122 -6.69 9.42 -7.63
C ILE A 122 -6.05 10.53 -6.79
N ALA A 123 -5.87 10.30 -5.48
CA ALA A 123 -5.23 11.23 -4.56
C ALA A 123 -3.71 11.01 -4.45
N TYR A 124 -3.13 10.06 -5.20
CA TYR A 124 -1.71 9.78 -5.16
C TYR A 124 -0.88 10.86 -5.87
N ASN A 125 0.04 11.45 -5.13
CA ASN A 125 1.05 12.36 -5.64
C ASN A 125 2.37 11.60 -5.86
N ALA A 126 2.67 11.33 -7.14
CA ALA A 126 3.93 10.71 -7.56
C ALA A 126 5.17 11.57 -7.20
N GLU A 127 5.00 12.87 -7.01
CA GLU A 127 6.05 13.84 -6.67
C GLU A 127 6.14 14.12 -5.15
N SER A 128 5.54 13.26 -4.33
CA SER A 128 5.65 13.41 -2.88
C SER A 128 7.10 13.22 -2.43
N LYS A 129 7.64 14.19 -1.67
CA LYS A 129 8.97 14.08 -1.04
C LYS A 129 9.12 12.82 -0.21
N VAL A 130 8.04 12.32 0.39
CA VAL A 130 8.09 11.07 1.16
C VAL A 130 8.39 9.90 0.23
N VAL A 131 7.72 9.81 -0.93
CA VAL A 131 8.01 8.80 -1.97
C VAL A 131 9.44 8.95 -2.49
N GLU A 132 9.91 10.18 -2.72
CA GLU A 132 11.28 10.47 -3.16
C GLU A 132 12.33 9.91 -2.19
N THR A 133 12.08 9.98 -0.87
CA THR A 133 13.01 9.43 0.12
C THR A 133 13.00 7.90 0.19
N MET A 134 11.95 7.23 -0.28
CA MET A 134 11.80 5.77 -0.19
C MET A 134 12.58 5.03 -1.27
N ARG A 135 12.64 5.57 -2.49
CA ARG A 135 13.32 4.90 -3.62
C ARG A 135 14.81 4.64 -3.40
N PRO A 136 15.62 5.60 -2.90
CA PRO A 136 17.04 5.35 -2.62
C PRO A 136 17.26 4.27 -1.54
N ASN A 137 16.26 4.04 -0.69
CA ASN A 137 16.26 2.98 0.32
C ASN A 137 15.79 1.61 -0.23
N GLY A 138 15.54 1.51 -1.53
CA GLY A 138 15.18 0.26 -2.21
C GLY A 138 13.70 -0.09 -2.15
N VAL A 139 12.82 0.79 -1.66
CA VAL A 139 11.36 0.59 -1.74
C VAL A 139 10.89 1.10 -3.10
N LEU A 140 10.37 0.19 -3.93
CA LEU A 140 10.05 0.48 -5.34
C LEU A 140 8.55 0.41 -5.65
N LEU A 141 7.79 -0.34 -4.85
CA LEU A 141 6.34 -0.42 -4.95
C LEU A 141 5.69 -0.16 -3.60
N GLY A 142 4.48 0.38 -3.63
CA GLY A 142 3.65 0.58 -2.45
C GLY A 142 2.20 0.22 -2.71
N GLN A 143 1.51 -0.30 -1.71
CA GLN A 143 0.06 -0.31 -1.69
C GLN A 143 -0.41 0.93 -0.94
N ILE A 144 -0.93 1.89 -1.70
CA ILE A 144 -1.37 3.18 -1.18
C ILE A 144 -2.77 3.06 -0.59
N ALA A 145 -2.86 3.08 0.73
CA ALA A 145 -4.08 2.86 1.48
C ALA A 145 -4.57 4.17 2.14
N PRO A 146 -5.88 4.47 2.03
CA PRO A 146 -6.45 5.61 2.74
C PRO A 146 -6.50 5.33 4.25
N LYS A 147 -6.51 6.40 5.04
CA LYS A 147 -6.66 6.37 6.50
C LYS A 147 -7.93 7.09 6.94
N GLY A 148 -8.32 6.87 8.19
CA GLY A 148 -9.51 7.46 8.80
C GLY A 148 -10.79 6.64 8.61
N GLY A 149 -11.76 6.83 9.49
CA GLY A 149 -13.08 6.21 9.41
C GLY A 149 -13.09 4.69 9.65
N ARG A 150 -14.29 4.10 9.67
CA ARG A 150 -14.49 2.67 9.89
C ARG A 150 -14.13 1.86 8.66
N ILE A 151 -14.59 2.30 7.48
CA ILE A 151 -14.13 1.77 6.19
C ILE A 151 -13.46 2.92 5.45
N SER A 152 -12.13 2.93 5.44
CA SER A 152 -11.31 4.07 5.01
C SER A 152 -11.32 4.31 3.50
N GLY A 153 -11.75 3.32 2.71
CA GLY A 153 -11.72 3.39 1.24
C GLY A 153 -10.95 2.24 0.61
N THR A 154 -10.69 2.40 -0.69
CA THR A 154 -10.03 1.43 -1.56
C THR A 154 -8.58 1.84 -1.85
N SER A 155 -7.66 0.88 -1.74
CA SER A 155 -6.24 1.02 -2.09
C SER A 155 -5.91 0.50 -3.47
N SER A 156 -4.79 0.97 -4.01
CA SER A 156 -4.17 0.49 -5.24
C SER A 156 -2.69 0.21 -5.03
N ILE A 157 -2.09 -0.58 -5.92
CA ILE A 157 -0.64 -0.83 -5.94
C ILE A 157 -0.01 0.10 -6.96
N VAL A 158 1.00 0.84 -6.54
CA VAL A 158 1.73 1.79 -7.38
C VAL A 158 3.23 1.51 -7.38
N GLN A 159 3.89 1.85 -8.49
CA GLN A 159 5.34 1.99 -8.57
C GLN A 159 5.75 3.42 -8.22
N PHE A 160 6.95 3.57 -7.65
CA PHE A 160 7.45 4.89 -7.24
C PHE A 160 8.27 5.60 -8.33
N ASP A 161 8.58 4.91 -9.44
CA ASP A 161 9.15 5.54 -10.64
C ASP A 161 8.06 5.92 -11.63
N ALA A 162 7.36 7.04 -11.39
CA ALA A 162 6.22 7.45 -12.18
C ALA A 162 6.06 8.97 -12.27
N TRP A 163 5.40 9.44 -13.33
CA TRP A 163 5.12 10.87 -13.54
C TRP A 163 3.81 11.34 -12.90
N ASN A 164 2.77 10.51 -12.99
CA ASN A 164 1.44 10.77 -12.45
C ASN A 164 0.87 9.48 -11.84
N TRP A 165 -0.32 9.56 -11.26
CA TRP A 165 -0.92 8.41 -10.60
C TRP A 165 -1.35 7.33 -11.61
N GLU A 166 -1.69 7.70 -12.85
CA GLU A 166 -2.04 6.77 -13.92
C GLU A 166 -0.85 5.89 -14.31
N ASP A 167 0.33 6.51 -14.52
CA ASP A 167 1.60 5.83 -14.84
C ASP A 167 2.14 5.05 -13.63
N ALA A 168 1.84 5.53 -12.42
CA ALA A 168 2.21 4.83 -11.20
C ALA A 168 1.41 3.54 -11.01
N ALA A 169 0.19 3.43 -11.54
CA ALA A 169 -0.71 2.32 -11.27
C ALA A 169 -0.18 0.98 -11.82
N VAL A 170 0.21 0.08 -10.91
CA VAL A 170 0.56 -1.32 -11.24
C VAL A 170 -0.67 -2.22 -11.13
N LYS A 171 -1.53 -1.94 -10.14
CA LYS A 171 -2.82 -2.60 -9.98
C LYS A 171 -3.81 -1.66 -9.32
N GLU A 172 -4.88 -1.35 -10.04
CA GLU A 172 -5.98 -0.56 -9.49
C GLU A 172 -6.85 -1.39 -8.54
N ASP A 173 -7.38 -0.72 -7.51
CA ASP A 173 -8.43 -1.20 -6.63
C ASP A 173 -8.11 -2.57 -5.99
N ASP A 174 -6.92 -2.73 -5.43
CA ASP A 174 -6.48 -4.00 -4.83
C ASP A 174 -7.33 -4.45 -3.63
N GLY A 175 -7.81 -3.51 -2.81
CA GLY A 175 -8.69 -3.85 -1.71
C GLY A 175 -9.18 -2.71 -0.84
N ILE A 176 -10.14 -3.05 0.01
CA ILE A 176 -10.85 -2.13 0.91
C ILE A 176 -10.29 -2.26 2.33
N HIS A 177 -10.22 -1.13 3.03
CA HIS A 177 -9.59 -1.03 4.35
C HIS A 177 -10.65 -0.82 5.44
N LEU A 178 -10.81 -1.81 6.34
CA LEU A 178 -11.75 -1.82 7.46
C LEU A 178 -11.00 -1.76 8.79
N ARG A 179 -11.21 -0.70 9.58
CA ARG A 179 -10.67 -0.57 10.93
C ARG A 179 -11.61 -1.20 11.95
N TRP A 180 -11.27 -2.37 12.47
CA TRP A 180 -12.16 -3.06 13.39
C TRP A 180 -12.36 -2.24 14.68
N PRO A 181 -13.57 -2.21 15.28
CA PRO A 181 -13.79 -1.54 16.56
C PRO A 181 -12.88 -2.08 17.65
N ASN A 182 -12.35 -1.21 18.51
CA ASN A 182 -11.53 -1.61 19.66
C ASN A 182 -12.41 -1.91 20.87
N THR A 183 -12.08 -2.97 21.62
CA THR A 183 -12.77 -3.31 22.88
C THR A 183 -12.41 -2.40 24.03
N PHE A 184 -11.30 -1.65 23.93
CA PHE A 184 -10.88 -0.61 24.86
C PHE A 184 -10.69 0.71 24.14
N ARG A 185 -11.00 1.81 24.82
CA ARG A 185 -10.80 3.18 24.33
C ARG A 185 -10.06 4.01 25.37
N GLN A 186 -9.38 5.07 24.94
CA GLN A 186 -8.76 6.00 25.87
C GLN A 186 -9.83 6.92 26.47
N GLY A 187 -9.78 7.14 27.78
CA GLY A 187 -10.71 8.04 28.46
C GLY A 187 -10.52 9.49 28.02
N ARG A 188 -11.62 10.16 27.70
CA ARG A 188 -11.69 11.57 27.31
C ARG A 188 -11.69 12.45 28.54
N VAL A 189 -10.48 12.81 28.99
CA VAL A 189 -10.26 13.68 30.15
C VAL A 189 -11.01 15.01 30.01
N TRP A 190 -11.15 15.53 28.80
CA TRP A 190 -11.89 16.77 28.53
C TRP A 190 -13.40 16.63 28.81
N MET A 191 -13.98 15.42 28.69
CA MET A 191 -15.38 15.11 29.03
C MET A 191 -15.57 14.76 30.51
N GLY A 192 -14.51 14.78 31.32
CA GLY A 192 -14.57 14.33 32.72
C GLY A 192 -14.45 12.80 32.89
N GLU A 193 -14.04 12.06 31.86
CA GLU A 193 -13.72 10.62 31.98
C GLU A 193 -12.34 10.41 32.64
N GLU A 194 -12.15 9.26 33.30
CA GLU A 194 -10.86 8.91 33.93
C GLU A 194 -9.73 8.73 32.92
N ARG A 195 -8.51 9.13 33.30
CA ARG A 195 -7.31 8.90 32.49
C ARG A 195 -6.99 7.41 32.40
N GLY A 196 -6.80 6.90 31.19
CA GLY A 196 -6.37 5.53 30.93
C GLY A 196 -7.26 4.82 29.92
N TYR A 197 -7.01 3.53 29.72
CA TYR A 197 -7.87 2.69 28.88
C TYR A 197 -9.08 2.21 29.68
N GLN A 198 -10.25 2.35 29.09
CA GLN A 198 -11.52 1.89 29.65
C GLN A 198 -12.22 0.96 28.64
N PRO A 199 -13.06 0.03 29.10
CA PRO A 199 -13.89 -0.78 28.21
C PRO A 199 -14.71 0.13 27.27
N ASN A 200 -14.76 -0.22 25.99
CA ASN A 200 -15.54 0.50 25.00
C ASN A 200 -17.00 0.02 25.05
N ASP A 201 -17.83 0.81 25.70
CA ASP A 201 -19.27 0.67 25.83
C ASP A 201 -20.02 0.68 24.48
N LYS A 202 -19.45 1.32 23.45
CA LYS A 202 -19.99 1.32 22.08
C LYS A 202 -19.49 0.18 21.20
N TYR A 203 -18.69 -0.75 21.73
CA TYR A 203 -18.09 -1.80 20.91
C TYR A 203 -19.13 -2.63 20.15
N GLN A 204 -20.19 -3.08 20.82
CA GLN A 204 -21.23 -3.92 20.20
C GLN A 204 -22.06 -3.15 19.17
N GLU A 205 -22.33 -1.87 19.42
CA GLU A 205 -23.00 -0.96 18.49
C GLU A 205 -22.19 -0.84 17.20
N ASN A 206 -20.90 -0.48 17.31
CA ASN A 206 -20.00 -0.35 16.17
C ASN A 206 -19.86 -1.66 15.38
N VAL A 207 -19.80 -2.82 16.05
CA VAL A 207 -19.75 -4.13 15.37
C VAL A 207 -21.05 -4.40 14.61
N SER A 208 -22.20 -4.03 15.19
CA SER A 208 -23.51 -4.20 14.55
C SER A 208 -23.67 -3.30 13.33
N GLU A 209 -23.15 -2.07 13.37
CA GLU A 209 -23.12 -1.17 12.21
C GLU A 209 -22.31 -1.77 11.06
N VAL A 210 -21.12 -2.33 11.35
CA VAL A 210 -20.29 -3.00 10.34
C VAL A 210 -21.02 -4.23 9.77
N ASP A 211 -21.64 -5.05 10.62
CA ASP A 211 -22.42 -6.22 10.18
C ASP A 211 -23.58 -5.81 9.26
N LEU A 212 -24.33 -4.77 9.64
CA LEU A 212 -25.45 -4.24 8.86
C LEU A 212 -24.97 -3.69 7.51
N PHE A 213 -23.90 -2.91 7.50
CA PHE A 213 -23.32 -2.37 6.28
C PHE A 213 -22.89 -3.49 5.32
N MET A 214 -22.16 -4.50 5.82
CA MET A 214 -21.67 -5.62 5.02
C MET A 214 -22.83 -6.46 4.45
N LYS A 215 -23.89 -6.69 5.22
CA LYS A 215 -25.11 -7.37 4.74
C LYS A 215 -25.82 -6.58 3.65
N ASN A 216 -26.01 -5.28 3.85
CA ASN A 216 -26.64 -4.41 2.87
C ASN A 216 -25.82 -4.34 1.58
N ALA A 217 -24.49 -4.22 1.70
CA ALA A 217 -23.58 -4.27 0.57
C ALA A 217 -23.66 -5.60 -0.18
N LYS A 218 -23.74 -6.74 0.53
CA LYS A 218 -23.91 -8.04 -0.15
C LYS A 218 -25.25 -8.16 -0.85
N ALA A 219 -26.34 -7.76 -0.19
CA ALA A 219 -27.70 -7.80 -0.74
C ALA A 219 -27.85 -6.87 -1.95
N TYR A 220 -27.15 -5.73 -1.97
CA TYR A 220 -27.11 -4.80 -3.10
C TYR A 220 -26.64 -5.49 -4.39
N GLY A 221 -25.58 -6.31 -4.34
CA GLY A 221 -25.08 -7.04 -5.51
C GLY A 221 -25.98 -8.19 -5.98
N ASP A 222 -26.79 -8.75 -5.08
CA ASP A 222 -27.73 -9.82 -5.39
C ASP A 222 -29.07 -9.25 -5.94
N GLY A 223 -29.32 -7.95 -5.74
CA GLY A 223 -30.49 -7.24 -6.23
C GLY A 223 -30.33 -6.67 -7.64
N LYS A 224 -31.45 -6.55 -8.37
CA LYS A 224 -31.54 -5.79 -9.64
C LYS A 224 -31.97 -4.35 -9.32
N GLY A 225 -31.10 -3.58 -8.67
CA GLY A 225 -31.44 -2.22 -8.22
C GLY A 225 -31.24 -1.17 -9.31
N GLU A 226 -32.26 -0.32 -9.53
CA GLU A 226 -32.25 0.82 -10.46
C GLU A 226 -31.42 2.02 -9.93
N ASP A 227 -31.18 2.10 -8.61
CA ASP A 227 -30.41 3.16 -7.97
C ASP A 227 -29.01 2.70 -7.54
N VAL A 228 -27.98 3.39 -8.04
CA VAL A 228 -26.58 3.10 -7.72
C VAL A 228 -26.22 3.67 -6.35
N ASN A 229 -25.88 2.80 -5.40
CA ASN A 229 -25.24 3.20 -4.15
C ASN A 229 -23.71 3.01 -4.29
N PRO A 230 -22.90 4.09 -4.37
CA PRO A 230 -21.47 3.97 -4.61
C PRO A 230 -20.74 3.18 -3.52
N ALA A 231 -21.15 3.32 -2.26
CA ALA A 231 -20.51 2.62 -1.15
C ALA A 231 -20.74 1.10 -1.22
N PHE A 232 -21.97 0.67 -1.52
CA PHE A 232 -22.27 -0.76 -1.68
C PHE A 232 -21.71 -1.33 -2.98
N ALA A 233 -21.70 -0.55 -4.07
CA ALA A 233 -21.09 -0.94 -5.32
C ALA A 233 -19.58 -1.19 -5.18
N ALA A 234 -18.87 -0.33 -4.44
CA ALA A 234 -17.44 -0.48 -4.19
C ALA A 234 -17.10 -1.78 -3.45
N MET A 235 -17.98 -2.27 -2.59
CA MET A 235 -17.76 -3.52 -1.83
C MET A 235 -17.90 -4.80 -2.66
N GLN A 236 -18.50 -4.76 -3.86
CA GLN A 236 -18.80 -5.98 -4.63
C GLN A 236 -17.56 -6.80 -4.94
N GLY A 237 -16.44 -6.13 -5.24
CA GLY A 237 -15.19 -6.82 -5.53
C GLY A 237 -14.67 -7.67 -4.36
N CYS A 238 -15.01 -7.33 -3.10
CA CYS A 238 -14.67 -8.14 -1.93
C CYS A 238 -15.49 -9.44 -1.86
N PHE A 239 -16.73 -9.44 -2.33
CA PHE A 239 -17.62 -10.60 -2.36
C PHE A 239 -17.39 -11.49 -3.58
N GLU A 240 -16.97 -10.91 -4.71
CA GLU A 240 -16.58 -11.63 -5.93
C GLU A 240 -15.16 -12.20 -5.81
N GLY A 241 -14.31 -11.55 -5.01
CA GLY A 241 -12.92 -11.93 -4.78
C GLY A 241 -11.93 -11.29 -5.76
N SER A 242 -12.34 -10.28 -6.53
CA SER A 242 -11.44 -9.42 -7.30
C SER A 242 -10.60 -8.52 -6.38
N GLN A 243 -11.20 -8.09 -5.26
CA GLN A 243 -10.59 -7.26 -4.22
C GLN A 243 -10.40 -8.02 -2.91
N LYS A 244 -9.48 -7.54 -2.08
CA LYS A 244 -9.29 -8.03 -0.71
C LYS A 244 -9.93 -7.09 0.30
N LEU A 245 -10.37 -7.62 1.44
CA LEU A 245 -10.70 -6.82 2.61
C LEU A 245 -9.51 -6.85 3.58
N TYR A 246 -8.89 -5.71 3.80
CA TYR A 246 -7.84 -5.49 4.79
C TYR A 246 -8.49 -5.08 6.11
N ILE A 247 -8.39 -5.93 7.13
CA ILE A 247 -8.94 -5.69 8.46
C ILE A 247 -7.82 -5.27 9.40
N TYR A 248 -7.93 -4.08 9.99
CA TYR A 248 -7.01 -3.60 11.02
C TYR A 248 -7.55 -4.01 12.38
N ALA A 249 -6.81 -4.84 13.11
CA ALA A 249 -7.16 -5.30 14.45
C ALA A 249 -5.92 -5.79 15.18
N ASP A 250 -5.80 -5.44 16.46
CA ASP A 250 -4.63 -5.81 17.27
C ASP A 250 -4.93 -6.79 18.39
N GLY A 251 -6.13 -6.72 18.98
CA GLY A 251 -6.55 -7.60 20.07
C GLY A 251 -7.11 -8.94 19.60
N GLU A 252 -6.99 -9.96 20.45
CA GLU A 252 -7.40 -11.34 20.15
C GLU A 252 -8.88 -11.41 19.76
N LYS A 253 -9.73 -10.72 20.54
CA LYS A 253 -11.18 -10.69 20.34
C LYS A 253 -11.53 -9.98 19.04
N GLU A 254 -10.92 -8.83 18.77
CA GLU A 254 -11.10 -8.04 17.57
C GLU A 254 -10.70 -8.81 16.31
N ILE A 255 -9.56 -9.50 16.35
CA ILE A 255 -9.09 -10.33 15.24
C ILE A 255 -10.09 -11.45 14.93
N ILE A 256 -10.55 -12.16 15.96
CA ILE A 256 -11.51 -13.27 15.79
C ILE A 256 -12.86 -12.74 15.28
N ASP A 257 -13.41 -11.70 15.91
CA ASP A 257 -14.72 -11.15 15.58
C ASP A 257 -14.71 -10.58 14.17
N GLY A 258 -13.69 -9.79 13.81
CA GLY A 258 -13.57 -9.17 12.50
C GLY A 258 -13.45 -10.15 11.34
N ILE A 259 -12.57 -11.15 11.48
CA ILE A 259 -12.39 -12.18 10.44
C ILE A 259 -13.64 -13.05 10.34
N THR A 260 -14.25 -13.41 11.46
CA THR A 260 -15.46 -14.26 11.47
C THR A 260 -16.63 -13.54 10.80
N LEU A 261 -16.84 -12.27 11.11
CA LEU A 261 -17.90 -11.46 10.52
C LEU A 261 -17.68 -11.27 9.02
N ALA A 262 -16.49 -10.87 8.60
CA ALA A 262 -16.18 -10.69 7.18
C ALA A 262 -16.43 -11.95 6.36
N LYS A 263 -16.00 -13.11 6.87
CA LYS A 263 -16.23 -14.40 6.21
C LYS A 263 -17.72 -14.77 6.19
N LYS A 264 -18.44 -14.55 7.28
CA LYS A 264 -19.89 -14.79 7.36
C LYS A 264 -20.66 -13.91 6.38
N ALA A 265 -20.22 -12.66 6.17
CA ALA A 265 -20.77 -11.74 5.18
C ALA A 265 -20.45 -12.15 3.72
N GLY A 266 -19.60 -13.16 3.51
CA GLY A 266 -19.29 -13.69 2.18
C GLY A 266 -18.03 -13.13 1.52
N VAL A 267 -17.21 -12.36 2.24
CA VAL A 267 -15.93 -11.84 1.74
C VAL A 267 -14.98 -13.00 1.42
N LYS A 268 -14.42 -13.00 0.21
CA LYS A 268 -13.61 -14.12 -0.28
C LYS A 268 -12.15 -14.08 0.19
N LYS A 269 -11.59 -12.87 0.27
CA LYS A 269 -10.16 -12.65 0.57
C LYS A 269 -10.04 -11.63 1.70
N VAL A 270 -9.62 -12.11 2.87
CA VAL A 270 -9.39 -11.28 4.06
C VAL A 270 -7.90 -11.26 4.36
N VAL A 271 -7.35 -10.09 4.66
CA VAL A 271 -5.97 -9.89 5.11
C VAL A 271 -6.03 -9.17 6.46
N LEU A 272 -5.32 -9.68 7.47
CA LEU A 272 -5.16 -8.99 8.74
C LEU A 272 -4.01 -7.98 8.62
N VAL A 273 -4.22 -6.76 9.09
CA VAL A 273 -3.20 -5.69 9.16
C VAL A 273 -3.00 -5.30 10.62
N GLY A 274 -1.74 -5.14 11.03
CA GLY A 274 -1.36 -4.98 12.44
C GLY A 274 -1.25 -6.34 13.11
N GLY A 275 -2.20 -6.65 13.98
CA GLY A 275 -2.25 -7.95 14.66
C GLY A 275 -1.23 -8.06 15.77
N TYR A 276 -1.11 -7.04 16.64
CA TYR A 276 -0.19 -7.05 17.78
C TYR A 276 -0.30 -8.34 18.63
N HIS A 277 -1.52 -8.84 18.86
CA HIS A 277 -1.78 -10.10 19.56
C HIS A 277 -2.11 -11.28 18.63
N ALA A 278 -1.82 -11.19 17.32
CA ALA A 278 -2.07 -12.28 16.37
C ALA A 278 -1.34 -13.58 16.74
N TYR A 279 -0.21 -13.49 17.44
CA TYR A 279 0.56 -14.66 17.92
C TYR A 279 -0.23 -15.55 18.90
N LYS A 280 -1.28 -15.01 19.54
CA LYS A 280 -2.14 -15.77 20.47
C LYS A 280 -3.30 -16.49 19.76
N VAL A 281 -3.60 -16.11 18.51
CA VAL A 281 -4.69 -16.66 17.70
C VAL A 281 -4.20 -17.30 16.41
N THR A 282 -2.94 -17.78 16.38
CA THR A 282 -2.29 -18.35 15.19
C THR A 282 -3.04 -19.54 14.61
N ASP A 283 -3.62 -20.39 15.45
CA ASP A 283 -4.36 -21.58 14.98
C ASP A 283 -5.65 -21.17 14.25
N PHE A 284 -6.33 -20.15 14.78
CA PHE A 284 -7.49 -19.56 14.11
C PHE A 284 -7.10 -18.95 12.77
N LEU A 285 -6.02 -18.19 12.70
CA LEU A 285 -5.52 -17.57 11.46
C LEU A 285 -5.10 -18.61 10.41
N LYS A 286 -4.35 -19.64 10.81
CA LYS A 286 -3.94 -20.77 9.95
C LYS A 286 -5.13 -21.56 9.43
N LYS A 287 -6.06 -21.95 10.30
CA LYS A 287 -7.30 -22.65 9.93
C LYS A 287 -8.09 -21.87 8.88
N ASN A 288 -8.10 -20.55 9.02
CA ASN A 288 -8.80 -19.65 8.14
C ASN A 288 -7.99 -19.17 6.92
N LYS A 289 -6.71 -19.57 6.79
CA LYS A 289 -5.77 -19.15 5.74
C LYS A 289 -5.69 -17.62 5.59
N VAL A 290 -5.69 -16.90 6.70
CA VAL A 290 -5.63 -15.43 6.69
C VAL A 290 -4.16 -14.99 6.73
N PRO A 291 -3.65 -14.33 5.68
CA PRO A 291 -2.33 -13.69 5.72
C PRO A 291 -2.36 -12.49 6.69
N VAL A 292 -1.19 -12.20 7.27
CA VAL A 292 -1.02 -11.12 8.24
C VAL A 292 0.09 -10.19 7.77
N LEU A 293 -0.23 -8.90 7.65
CA LEU A 293 0.73 -7.82 7.53
C LEU A 293 1.07 -7.35 8.95
N VAL A 294 2.13 -7.92 9.51
CA VAL A 294 2.57 -7.64 10.88
C VAL A 294 3.09 -6.21 11.00
N GLN A 295 2.83 -5.60 12.15
CA GLN A 295 3.33 -4.28 12.54
C GLN A 295 2.81 -3.14 11.66
N PHE A 296 1.66 -2.59 12.05
CA PHE A 296 1.17 -1.29 11.64
C PHE A 296 1.46 -0.32 12.79
N THR A 297 2.48 0.52 12.64
CA THR A 297 2.79 1.62 13.56
C THR A 297 2.73 2.93 12.80
#